data_AF-A0A7X6TQJ5-F1
#
_entry.id   AF-A0A7X6TQJ5-F1
#
_cell.length_a   1.000
_cell.length_b   1.000
_cell.length_c   1.000
_cell.angle_alpha   90.00
_cell.angle_beta   90.00
_cell.angle_gamma   90.00
#
_symmetry.space_group_name_H-M   'P 1'
#
loop_
_entity.id
_entity.type
_entity.pdbx_description
1 polymer ?
#
loop_
_entity_poly.entity_id
_entity_poly.type
_entity_poly.pdbx_seq_one_letter_code
_entity_poly.pdbx_strand_id
1 'polypeptide(L)'
;MSEEKRIEKLYSRRDVLKTAGKAAAGVAVATVIPSFLTSCNGKAEIPSKEVLSYEYKELSTDVPAYPFPYQKLDPQTTRERAYASFFNVGGCCRAVVDGVVGQLRDNAGYPWNQCPIDAYANGAGGYGAGTLCGSLGGAAVAIGMAVPPEDAAKLTAELFKWYKETELPLYQPDVKNKTVASVSVN
;
A
#
# COMPACT_ATOMS: atom_id res chain seq x y z
N MET A 1 -23.24 5.73 -47.30
CA MET A 1 -22.16 6.41 -46.57
C MET A 1 -22.77 7.54 -45.75
N SER A 2 -23.01 7.31 -44.46
CA SER A 2 -23.08 8.39 -43.47
C SER A 2 -22.62 7.81 -42.13
N GLU A 3 -21.45 8.27 -41.73
CA GLU A 3 -20.75 7.94 -40.49
C GLU A 3 -21.59 8.43 -39.29
N GLU A 4 -22.30 7.51 -38.63
CA GLU A 4 -22.86 7.78 -37.31
C GLU A 4 -21.71 7.83 -36.30
N LYS A 5 -21.36 9.07 -35.98
CA LYS A 5 -20.42 9.50 -34.96
C LYS A 5 -20.76 8.83 -33.62
N ARG A 6 -20.16 7.66 -33.32
CA ARG A 6 -20.08 7.13 -31.96
C ARG A 6 -19.29 8.13 -31.14
N ILE A 7 -20.01 9.01 -30.43
CA ILE A 7 -19.43 9.77 -29.33
C ILE A 7 -19.09 8.72 -28.27
N GLU A 8 -17.85 8.25 -28.26
CA GLU A 8 -17.29 7.51 -27.12
C GLU A 8 -17.39 8.44 -25.90
N LYS A 9 -18.36 8.17 -25.04
CA LYS A 9 -18.51 8.88 -23.78
C LYS A 9 -17.26 8.61 -22.95
N LEU A 10 -16.37 9.60 -22.84
CA LEU A 10 -15.17 9.51 -22.02
C LEU A 10 -15.59 9.53 -20.54
N TYR A 11 -15.47 8.39 -19.87
CA TYR A 11 -15.75 8.26 -18.44
C TYR A 11 -14.57 8.79 -17.62
N SER A 12 -14.82 9.59 -16.58
CA SER A 12 -13.76 9.96 -15.66
C SER A 12 -13.36 8.77 -14.77
N ARG A 13 -12.13 8.78 -14.25
CA ARG A 13 -11.66 7.75 -13.28
C ARG A 13 -12.62 7.61 -12.10
N ARG A 14 -13.17 8.73 -11.61
CA ARG A 14 -14.16 8.76 -10.53
C ARG A 14 -15.47 8.11 -10.93
N ASP A 15 -15.92 8.31 -12.17
CA ASP A 15 -17.16 7.68 -12.66
C ASP A 15 -17.00 6.16 -12.76
N VAL A 16 -15.84 5.69 -13.22
CA VAL A 16 -15.51 4.26 -13.26
C VAL A 16 -15.49 3.68 -11.84
N LEU A 17 -14.75 4.29 -10.92
CA LEU A 17 -14.64 3.80 -9.53
C LEU A 17 -15.98 3.83 -8.79
N LYS A 18 -16.80 4.88 -8.97
CA LYS A 18 -18.14 4.95 -8.40
C LYS A 18 -19.07 3.89 -8.99
N THR A 19 -18.96 3.61 -10.28
CA THR A 19 -19.77 2.59 -10.95
C THR A 19 -19.36 1.19 -10.49
N ALA A 20 -18.06 0.91 -10.42
CA ALA A 20 -17.53 -0.36 -9.89
C ALA A 20 -17.90 -0.57 -8.41
N GLY A 21 -17.80 0.47 -7.58
CA GLY A 21 -18.20 0.40 -6.16
C GLY A 21 -19.71 0.15 -5.97
N LYS A 22 -20.56 0.72 -6.84
CA LYS A 22 -22.02 0.46 -6.83
C LYS A 22 -22.37 -0.94 -7.31
N ALA A 23 -21.62 -1.48 -8.28
CA ALA A 23 -21.77 -2.85 -8.76
C ALA A 23 -21.40 -3.86 -7.66
N ALA A 24 -20.33 -3.60 -6.90
CA ALA A 24 -19.97 -4.41 -5.73
C ALA A 24 -21.02 -4.33 -4.58
N ALA A 25 -21.76 -3.21 -4.48
CA ALA A 25 -22.83 -3.00 -3.50
C ALA A 25 -24.22 -3.51 -3.96
N GLY A 26 -24.33 -4.18 -5.11
CA GLY A 26 -25.56 -4.85 -5.56
C GLY A 26 -26.68 -3.94 -6.10
N VAL A 27 -26.44 -2.64 -6.32
CA VAL A 27 -27.45 -1.73 -6.88
C VAL A 27 -27.38 -1.75 -8.40
N ALA A 28 -28.24 -2.56 -9.03
CA ALA A 28 -28.37 -2.66 -10.48
C ALA A 28 -29.01 -1.39 -11.08
N VAL A 29 -28.18 -0.41 -11.47
CA VAL A 29 -28.63 0.69 -12.36
C VAL A 29 -28.26 0.33 -13.79
N ALA A 30 -29.22 -0.24 -14.50
CA ALA A 30 -29.04 -0.97 -15.76
C ALA A 30 -28.83 -0.12 -17.03
N THR A 31 -28.61 1.20 -16.96
CA THR A 31 -28.79 2.02 -18.18
C THR A 31 -27.55 2.62 -18.84
N VAL A 32 -26.33 2.56 -18.30
CA VAL A 32 -25.12 2.90 -19.10
C VAL A 32 -23.83 2.31 -18.49
N ILE A 33 -23.72 0.98 -18.48
CA ILE A 33 -22.49 0.30 -18.09
C ILE A 33 -21.64 0.13 -19.37
N PRO A 34 -20.41 0.70 -19.45
CA PRO A 34 -19.47 0.36 -20.51
C PRO A 34 -19.29 -1.16 -20.55
N SER A 35 -19.29 -1.76 -21.73
CA SER A 35 -19.27 -3.22 -21.93
C SER A 35 -18.14 -3.98 -21.21
N PHE A 36 -17.15 -3.28 -20.66
CA PHE A 36 -16.10 -3.84 -19.79
C PHE A 36 -16.56 -4.17 -18.36
N LEU A 37 -17.73 -3.68 -17.90
CA LEU A 37 -18.24 -3.89 -16.54
C LEU A 37 -19.57 -4.66 -16.48
N THR A 38 -20.14 -5.10 -17.61
CA THR A 38 -21.41 -5.86 -17.65
C THR A 38 -21.26 -7.33 -17.21
N SER A 39 -20.31 -7.65 -16.33
CA SER A 39 -20.06 -9.01 -15.83
C SER A 39 -20.46 -9.18 -14.36
N CYS A 40 -21.57 -8.57 -13.92
CA CYS A 40 -22.04 -8.75 -12.53
C CYS A 40 -23.41 -9.44 -12.40
N ASN A 41 -24.04 -9.91 -13.50
CA ASN A 41 -25.32 -10.62 -13.44
C ASN A 41 -25.42 -11.93 -14.24
N GLY A 42 -24.39 -12.31 -14.99
CA GLY A 42 -24.09 -13.73 -15.21
C GLY A 42 -23.25 -14.20 -14.03
N LYS A 43 -23.18 -15.51 -13.76
CA LYS A 43 -22.04 -16.05 -12.98
C LYS A 43 -20.79 -15.48 -13.67
N ALA A 44 -20.16 -14.49 -13.06
CA ALA A 44 -18.88 -14.03 -13.55
C ALA A 44 -17.98 -15.24 -13.36
N GLU A 45 -17.67 -15.93 -14.44
CA GLU A 45 -16.43 -16.68 -14.50
C GLU A 45 -15.36 -15.63 -14.26
N ILE A 46 -14.99 -15.47 -12.98
CA ILE A 46 -13.66 -15.01 -12.61
C ILE A 46 -12.77 -15.77 -13.57
N PRO A 47 -11.94 -15.13 -14.39
CA PRO A 47 -11.05 -15.86 -15.29
C PRO A 47 -10.36 -16.90 -14.41
N SER A 48 -10.73 -18.17 -14.59
CA SER A 48 -9.98 -19.26 -14.00
C SER A 48 -8.56 -19.08 -14.53
N LYS A 49 -7.56 -19.64 -13.84
CA LYS A 49 -6.17 -19.54 -14.30
C LYS A 49 -5.99 -19.97 -15.79
N GLU A 50 -7.00 -20.57 -16.42
CA GLU A 50 -7.10 -20.94 -17.84
C GLU A 50 -7.49 -19.82 -18.83
N VAL A 51 -7.96 -18.64 -18.42
CA VAL A 51 -8.33 -17.53 -19.35
C VAL A 51 -7.18 -16.53 -19.58
N LEU A 52 -6.02 -16.78 -18.97
CA LEU A 52 -4.85 -15.92 -19.11
C LEU A 52 -4.11 -16.25 -20.41
N SER A 53 -3.85 -15.25 -21.26
CA SER A 53 -3.00 -15.38 -22.45
C SER A 53 -1.51 -15.55 -22.13
N TYR A 54 -1.18 -15.78 -20.86
CA TYR A 54 0.17 -15.95 -20.34
C TYR A 54 0.22 -17.11 -19.34
N GLU A 55 1.37 -17.77 -19.28
CA GLU A 55 1.65 -18.82 -18.29
C GLU A 55 1.80 -18.19 -16.90
N TYR A 56 0.87 -18.51 -16.00
CA TYR A 56 0.99 -18.14 -14.59
C TYR A 56 2.06 -19.00 -13.93
N LYS A 57 3.12 -18.37 -13.41
CA LYS A 57 4.13 -19.04 -12.61
C LYS A 57 3.75 -18.93 -11.14
N GLU A 58 3.50 -20.08 -10.52
CA GLU A 58 3.34 -20.16 -9.07
C GLU A 58 4.60 -19.65 -8.36
N LEU A 59 4.43 -19.20 -7.11
CA LEU A 59 5.56 -18.93 -6.23
C LEU A 59 6.42 -20.18 -6.09
N SER A 60 7.74 -20.01 -6.12
CA SER A 60 8.67 -21.12 -5.95
C SER A 60 8.55 -21.74 -4.56
N THR A 61 8.88 -23.02 -4.42
CA THR A 61 8.75 -23.74 -3.14
C THR A 61 9.78 -23.32 -2.09
N ASP A 62 10.83 -22.61 -2.49
CA ASP A 62 11.88 -22.06 -1.63
C ASP A 62 11.59 -20.63 -1.13
N VAL A 63 10.42 -20.06 -1.48
CA VAL A 63 10.00 -18.77 -0.93
C VAL A 63 9.59 -18.92 0.54
N PRO A 64 9.80 -17.87 1.35
CA PRO A 64 9.39 -17.93 2.74
C PRO A 64 7.88 -18.06 2.90
N ALA A 65 7.48 -18.86 3.89
CA ALA A 65 6.08 -19.00 4.26
C ALA A 65 5.49 -17.64 4.66
N TYR A 66 4.33 -17.33 4.09
CA TYR A 66 3.53 -16.17 4.43
C TYR A 66 2.46 -16.55 5.47
N PRO A 67 2.18 -15.72 6.49
CA PRO A 67 2.88 -14.49 6.84
C PRO A 67 4.26 -14.72 7.44
N PHE A 68 5.12 -13.70 7.38
CA PHE A 68 6.45 -13.78 7.96
C PHE A 68 6.38 -13.84 9.49
N PRO A 69 7.18 -14.69 10.14
CA PRO A 69 7.14 -14.85 11.59
C PRO A 69 7.53 -13.53 12.27
N TYR A 70 6.61 -12.96 13.04
CA TYR A 70 6.85 -11.73 13.77
C TYR A 70 7.62 -12.00 15.06
N GLN A 71 8.63 -11.17 15.34
CA GLN A 71 9.29 -11.09 16.62
C GLN A 71 8.97 -9.74 17.26
N LYS A 72 8.73 -9.74 18.58
CA LYS A 72 8.41 -8.51 19.31
C LYS A 72 9.52 -7.48 19.13
N LEU A 73 9.15 -6.33 18.56
CA LEU A 73 10.04 -5.20 18.37
C LEU A 73 10.24 -4.42 19.67
N ASP A 74 11.41 -3.79 19.80
CA ASP A 74 11.64 -2.74 20.78
C ASP A 74 11.23 -1.38 20.16
N PRO A 75 10.16 -0.72 20.65
CA PRO A 75 9.66 0.51 20.06
C PRO A 75 10.67 1.66 20.07
N GLN A 76 11.59 1.70 21.04
CA GLN A 76 12.60 2.74 21.10
C GLN A 76 13.62 2.58 19.97
N THR A 77 14.17 1.37 19.81
CA THR A 77 15.09 1.03 18.72
C THR A 77 14.44 1.25 17.35
N THR A 78 13.18 0.79 17.16
CA THR A 78 12.44 1.00 15.90
C THR A 78 12.38 2.50 15.55
N ARG A 79 12.07 3.34 16.55
CA ARG A 79 11.88 4.78 16.39
C ARG A 79 13.19 5.50 16.08
N GLU A 80 14.25 5.21 16.82
CA GLU A 80 15.59 5.75 16.59
C GLU A 80 16.12 5.36 15.21
N ARG A 81 15.97 4.09 14.84
CA ARG A 81 16.36 3.58 13.53
C ARG A 81 15.60 4.26 12.41
N ALA A 82 14.27 4.36 12.49
CA ALA A 82 13.47 5.02 11.47
C ALA A 82 13.86 6.50 11.32
N TYR A 83 14.05 7.21 12.43
CA TYR A 83 14.48 8.60 12.41
C TYR A 83 15.87 8.77 11.78
N ALA A 84 16.85 7.96 12.18
CA ALA A 84 18.18 7.98 11.60
C ALA A 84 18.15 7.64 10.09
N SER A 85 17.37 6.64 9.70
CA SER A 85 17.21 6.21 8.30
C SER A 85 16.64 7.34 7.44
N PHE A 86 15.65 8.08 7.97
CA PHE A 86 15.06 9.22 7.29
C PHE A 86 16.08 10.33 7.00
N PHE A 87 16.96 10.66 7.94
CA PHE A 87 17.94 11.74 7.76
C PHE A 87 19.21 11.31 7.03
N ASN A 88 19.67 10.08 7.22
CA ASN A 88 20.92 9.58 6.63
C ASN A 88 20.74 9.08 5.21
N VAL A 89 19.63 8.39 4.94
CA VAL A 89 19.40 7.75 3.63
C VAL A 89 18.33 8.50 2.86
N GLY A 90 17.25 8.94 3.52
CA GLY A 90 16.16 9.71 2.92
C GLY A 90 14.88 8.89 2.67
N GLY A 91 13.76 9.59 2.54
CA GLY A 91 12.47 9.00 2.16
C GLY A 91 11.69 8.42 3.35
N CYS A 92 10.50 8.95 3.59
CA CYS A 92 9.67 8.58 4.74
C CYS A 92 9.15 7.13 4.70
N CYS A 93 8.85 6.59 3.52
CA CYS A 93 8.43 5.19 3.37
C CYS A 93 9.58 4.23 3.71
N ARG A 94 10.71 4.35 3.00
CA ARG A 94 11.91 3.56 3.30
C ARG A 94 12.34 3.65 4.75
N ALA A 95 12.32 4.84 5.35
CA ALA A 95 12.71 5.02 6.74
C ALA A 95 11.88 4.19 7.72
N VAL A 96 10.56 4.14 7.54
CA VAL A 96 9.69 3.32 8.39
C VAL A 96 9.87 1.83 8.10
N VAL A 97 10.03 1.43 6.82
CA VAL A 97 10.34 0.03 6.49
C VAL A 97 11.66 -0.38 7.13
N ASP A 98 12.70 0.44 7.07
CA ASP A 98 13.98 0.17 7.73
C ASP A 98 13.83 0.13 9.26
N GLY A 99 13.06 1.01 9.86
CA GLY A 99 12.78 0.98 11.30
C GLY A 99 12.18 -0.35 11.76
N VAL A 100 11.11 -0.78 11.08
CA VAL A 100 10.32 -1.96 11.48
C VAL A 100 10.92 -3.25 10.92
N VAL A 101 10.99 -3.38 9.60
CA VAL A 101 11.51 -4.56 8.91
C VAL A 101 13.02 -4.68 9.10
N GLY A 102 13.78 -3.59 9.15
CA GLY A 102 15.21 -3.65 9.43
C GLY A 102 15.51 -4.15 10.84
N GLN A 103 14.72 -3.78 11.86
CA GLN A 103 14.87 -4.36 13.20
C GLN A 103 14.43 -5.84 13.24
N LEU A 104 13.36 -6.22 12.53
CA LEU A 104 12.98 -7.63 12.39
C LEU A 104 14.07 -8.43 11.67
N ARG A 105 14.72 -7.86 10.66
CA ARG A 105 15.88 -8.45 9.99
C ARG A 105 17.01 -8.71 10.97
N ASP A 106 17.35 -7.73 11.80
CA ASP A 106 18.47 -7.85 12.73
C ASP A 106 18.17 -8.88 13.84
N ASN A 107 16.91 -8.98 14.27
CA ASN A 107 16.51 -9.87 15.36
C ASN A 107 16.18 -11.31 14.91
N ALA A 108 15.43 -11.45 13.82
CA ALA A 108 14.86 -12.73 13.37
C ALA A 108 15.56 -13.29 12.11
N GLY A 109 16.35 -12.48 11.39
CA GLY A 109 17.06 -12.93 10.20
C GLY A 109 16.12 -13.26 9.05
N TYR A 110 16.13 -14.50 8.59
CA TYR A 110 15.25 -14.94 7.51
C TYR A 110 13.80 -15.09 8.01
N PRO A 111 12.78 -14.61 7.27
CA PRO A 111 12.84 -14.06 5.91
C PRO A 111 12.97 -12.53 5.82
N TRP A 112 12.95 -11.82 6.94
CA TRP A 112 13.02 -10.36 6.98
C TRP A 112 14.28 -9.79 6.32
N ASN A 113 15.39 -10.54 6.37
CA ASN A 113 16.64 -10.21 5.70
C ASN A 113 16.60 -10.29 4.17
N GLN A 114 15.52 -10.82 3.58
CA GLN A 114 15.30 -10.84 2.13
C GLN A 114 14.51 -9.62 1.63
N CYS A 115 14.01 -8.76 2.54
CA CYS A 115 13.26 -7.58 2.16
C CYS A 115 14.17 -6.50 1.55
N PRO A 116 13.93 -6.05 0.30
CA PRO A 116 14.73 -5.02 -0.33
C PRO A 116 14.31 -3.63 0.16
N ILE A 117 14.80 -3.23 1.33
CA ILE A 117 14.44 -1.97 2.01
C ILE A 117 14.58 -0.74 1.09
N ASP A 118 15.61 -0.69 0.25
CA ASP A 118 15.83 0.46 -0.66
C ASP A 118 14.76 0.60 -1.74
N ALA A 119 14.05 -0.47 -2.10
CA ALA A 119 12.96 -0.42 -3.07
C ALA A 119 11.82 0.52 -2.62
N TYR A 120 11.68 0.72 -1.31
CA TYR A 120 10.64 1.56 -0.71
C TYR A 120 10.98 3.07 -0.69
N ALA A 121 12.14 3.46 -1.24
CA ALA A 121 12.48 4.88 -1.41
C ALA A 121 11.46 5.60 -2.33
N ASN A 122 10.86 4.87 -3.27
CA ASN A 122 9.83 5.38 -4.18
C ASN A 122 8.56 5.89 -3.48
N GLY A 123 8.26 5.44 -2.25
CA GLY A 123 7.10 5.89 -1.49
C GLY A 123 7.27 7.28 -0.86
N ALA A 124 8.43 7.92 -1.02
CA ALA A 124 8.67 9.28 -0.53
C ALA A 124 7.71 10.30 -1.17
N GLY A 125 7.30 11.31 -0.41
CA GLY A 125 6.40 12.37 -0.90
C GLY A 125 5.04 11.88 -1.41
N GLY A 126 4.57 10.72 -0.93
CA GLY A 126 3.37 10.07 -1.44
C GLY A 126 3.51 9.67 -2.90
N TYR A 127 4.58 8.92 -3.19
CA TYR A 127 5.00 8.51 -4.52
C TYR A 127 5.31 9.70 -5.46
N GLY A 128 5.85 10.78 -4.89
CA GLY A 128 6.09 12.05 -5.60
C GLY A 128 4.82 12.82 -5.99
N ALA A 129 3.64 12.30 -5.66
CA ALA A 129 2.34 12.86 -6.05
C ALA A 129 1.53 13.39 -4.87
N GLY A 130 2.11 13.46 -3.67
CA GLY A 130 1.43 13.99 -2.48
C GLY A 130 0.23 13.15 -2.03
N THR A 131 0.23 11.86 -2.33
CA THR A 131 -0.91 10.97 -2.08
C THR A 131 -0.98 10.51 -0.62
N LEU A 132 -0.42 9.33 -0.31
CA LEU A 132 -0.34 8.77 1.05
C LEU A 132 0.97 9.19 1.70
N CYS A 133 0.97 9.56 2.99
CA CYS A 133 2.21 9.75 3.73
C CYS A 133 3.08 8.49 3.63
N GLY A 134 4.32 8.64 3.14
CA GLY A 134 5.20 7.49 2.95
C GLY A 134 5.43 6.70 4.24
N SER A 135 5.52 7.36 5.39
CA SER A 135 5.64 6.68 6.70
C SER A 135 4.47 5.72 6.96
N LEU A 136 3.25 6.10 6.59
CA LEU A 136 2.07 5.23 6.70
C LEU A 136 2.11 4.08 5.69
N GLY A 137 2.58 4.36 4.46
CA GLY A 137 2.79 3.34 3.44
C GLY A 137 3.80 2.28 3.87
N GLY A 138 4.95 2.69 4.44
CA GLY A 138 5.97 1.80 4.95
C GLY A 138 5.48 0.94 6.12
N ALA A 139 4.71 1.52 7.04
CA ALA A 139 4.09 0.76 8.13
C ALA A 139 3.06 -0.26 7.61
N ALA A 140 2.23 0.12 6.63
CA ALA A 140 1.26 -0.79 6.02
C ALA A 140 1.94 -1.97 5.30
N VAL A 141 3.09 -1.74 4.66
CA VAL A 141 3.92 -2.82 4.09
C VAL A 141 4.38 -3.78 5.17
N ALA A 142 4.94 -3.28 6.28
CA ALA A 142 5.43 -4.13 7.36
C ALA A 142 4.31 -4.95 8.02
N ILE A 143 3.14 -4.33 8.23
CA ILE A 143 1.93 -5.03 8.71
C ILE A 143 1.53 -6.13 7.72
N GLY A 144 1.46 -5.81 6.43
CA GLY A 144 1.08 -6.77 5.39
C GLY A 144 2.04 -7.95 5.24
N MET A 145 3.31 -7.79 5.59
CA MET A 145 4.29 -8.90 5.63
C MET A 145 4.08 -9.83 6.84
N ALA A 146 3.72 -9.28 7.99
CA ALA A 146 3.61 -10.01 9.26
C ALA A 146 2.22 -10.57 9.55
N VAL A 147 1.17 -10.09 8.87
CA VAL A 147 -0.22 -10.32 9.23
C VAL A 147 -1.05 -10.72 8.00
N PRO A 148 -1.94 -11.73 8.10
CA PRO A 148 -2.87 -12.09 7.03
C PRO A 148 -3.75 -10.91 6.56
N PRO A 149 -4.20 -10.89 5.30
CA PRO A 149 -4.83 -9.72 4.69
C PRO A 149 -6.05 -9.17 5.45
N GLU A 150 -6.89 -10.06 5.98
CA GLU A 150 -8.12 -9.73 6.71
C GLU A 150 -7.86 -8.95 8.01
N ASP A 151 -6.75 -9.24 8.68
CA ASP A 151 -6.36 -8.61 9.94
C ASP A 151 -5.39 -7.44 9.70
N ALA A 152 -4.54 -7.53 8.68
CA ALA A 152 -3.68 -6.43 8.23
C ALA A 152 -4.50 -5.18 7.87
N ALA A 153 -5.67 -5.37 7.24
CA ALA A 153 -6.58 -4.27 6.90
C ALA A 153 -7.11 -3.54 8.15
N LYS A 154 -7.45 -4.28 9.22
CA LYS A 154 -7.94 -3.72 10.48
C LYS A 154 -6.84 -2.95 11.20
N LEU A 155 -5.64 -3.53 11.31
CA LEU A 155 -4.47 -2.88 11.93
C LEU A 155 -4.05 -1.61 11.18
N THR A 156 -4.08 -1.65 9.85
CA THR A 156 -3.79 -0.47 9.02
C THR A 156 -4.83 0.64 9.25
N ALA A 157 -6.12 0.28 9.34
CA ALA A 157 -7.17 1.25 9.63
C ALA A 157 -7.02 1.87 11.03
N GLU A 158 -6.64 1.08 12.03
CA GLU A 158 -6.35 1.55 13.39
C GLU A 158 -5.17 2.52 13.42
N LEU A 159 -4.05 2.15 12.76
CA LEU A 159 -2.88 3.02 12.60
C LEU A 159 -3.27 4.36 11.95
N PHE A 160 -4.08 4.33 10.90
CA PHE A 160 -4.49 5.54 10.18
C PHE A 160 -5.46 6.38 11.01
N LYS A 161 -6.29 5.75 11.83
CA LYS A 161 -7.14 6.46 12.80
C LYS A 161 -6.27 7.19 13.82
N TRP A 162 -5.33 6.48 14.46
CA TRP A 162 -4.39 7.06 15.42
C TRP A 162 -3.62 8.25 14.82
N TYR A 163 -3.10 8.10 13.59
CA TYR A 163 -2.34 9.16 12.91
C TYR A 163 -3.16 10.43 12.67
N LYS A 164 -4.47 10.32 12.43
CA LYS A 164 -5.35 11.49 12.21
C LYS A 164 -5.71 12.21 13.51
N GLU A 165 -5.78 11.48 14.61
CA GLU A 165 -6.27 11.97 15.90
C GLU A 165 -5.14 12.44 16.82
N THR A 166 -3.91 12.01 16.57
CA THR A 166 -2.75 12.31 17.42
C THR A 166 -2.04 13.58 17.00
N GLU A 167 -1.76 14.46 17.97
CA GLU A 167 -0.90 15.63 17.77
C GLU A 167 0.56 15.19 17.59
N LEU A 168 1.05 15.26 16.34
CA LEU A 168 2.40 14.91 15.94
C LEU A 168 3.24 16.18 15.68
N PRO A 169 4.58 16.16 15.87
CA PRO A 169 5.43 14.99 16.19
C PRO A 169 5.60 14.73 17.69
N LEU A 170 5.51 13.46 18.10
CA LEU A 170 5.77 13.02 19.48
C LEU A 170 7.25 12.77 19.78
N TYR A 171 8.01 12.27 18.79
CA TYR A 171 9.42 11.97 18.97
C TYR A 171 10.29 13.15 18.56
N GLN A 172 11.09 13.64 19.51
CA GLN A 172 12.04 14.73 19.30
C GLN A 172 13.36 14.35 19.99
N PRO A 173 14.34 13.77 19.25
CA PRO A 173 15.64 13.49 19.83
C PRO A 173 16.44 14.78 20.03
N ASP A 174 17.42 14.75 20.92
CA ASP A 174 18.29 15.91 21.23
C ASP A 174 19.14 16.37 20.03
N VAL A 175 19.25 15.54 18.99
CA VAL A 175 19.94 15.86 17.74
C VAL A 175 19.17 16.94 16.98
N LYS A 176 19.84 18.07 16.73
CA LYS A 176 19.32 19.16 15.89
C LYS A 176 19.46 18.81 14.41
N ASN A 177 18.38 18.30 13.83
CA ASN A 177 18.25 18.16 12.38
C ASN A 177 17.49 19.33 11.75
N LYS A 178 17.70 19.56 10.45
CA LYS A 178 16.90 20.54 9.70
C LYS A 178 15.45 20.08 9.70
N THR A 179 14.54 20.95 10.14
CA THR A 179 13.11 20.71 9.99
C THR A 179 12.78 20.58 8.51
N VAL A 180 12.23 19.44 8.13
CA VAL A 180 11.71 19.21 6.79
C VAL A 180 10.20 19.24 6.86
N ALA A 181 9.61 20.18 6.12
CA ALA A 181 8.18 20.22 5.90
C ALA A 181 7.92 19.76 4.46
N SER A 182 6.92 18.90 4.27
CA SER A 182 6.37 18.71 2.93
C SER A 182 5.75 20.03 2.49
N VAL A 183 5.96 20.41 1.22
CA VAL A 183 5.20 21.51 0.62
C VAL A 183 3.72 21.13 0.72
N SER A 184 2.90 22.03 1.25
CA SER A 184 1.44 21.84 1.30
C SER A 184 0.94 21.55 -0.11
N VAL A 185 0.18 20.47 -0.29
CA VAL A 185 -0.44 20.09 -1.57
C VAL A 185 -1.81 20.76 -1.78
N ASN A 186 -2.09 21.82 -1.03
CA ASN A 186 -3.29 22.64 -1.15
C ASN A 186 -3.08 23.81 -2.12
#